data_AF-A0A7J7QPT6-F1
#
_entry.id   AF-A0A7J7QPT6-F1
#
_cell.length_a   1.000
_cell.length_b   1.000
_cell.length_c   1.000
_cell.angle_alpha   90.00
_cell.angle_beta   90.00
_cell.angle_gamma   90.00
#
_symmetry.space_group_name_H-M   'P 1'
#
loop_
_entity.id
_entity.type
_entity.pdbx_description
1 polymer ?
#
loop_
_entity_poly.entity_id
_entity_poly.type
_entity_poly.pdbx_seq_one_letter_code
_entity_poly.pdbx_strand_id
1 'polypeptide(L)'
;MIVAYLLRLPAAATISSDDMARLMQAALQRNPATLLVLGRLLELPAALQLSKNQIVQFLRLTIDPTSEHISALHAFFERLCSLPAAATISSDDVEQLLQEALQCKRVSPSFRYGVCQLPAAVELSADAIVRLLRMTIDPANEDVAGLHEFVDELFRLPAAATISSDDVEQLLQEALQCKRVSLPLLDGMFELPAAVELSADPIARVLHTFIDFAGGDLAGLYTSVDKLCRLPAAATISRGDMAQLGQAALQRDLACLHF
;
A
#
# COMPACT_ATOMS: atom_id res chain seq x y z
N MET A 1 2.22 10.89 -33.83
CA MET A 1 1.14 10.87 -34.83
C MET A 1 1.22 9.66 -35.78
N ILE A 2 2.39 9.35 -36.36
CA ILE A 2 2.56 8.21 -37.31
C ILE A 2 2.12 6.86 -36.71
N VAL A 3 2.47 6.57 -35.46
CA VAL A 3 2.14 5.27 -34.82
C VAL A 3 0.63 5.02 -34.76
N ALA A 4 -0.18 6.04 -34.47
CA ALA A 4 -1.64 5.89 -34.43
C ALA A 4 -2.23 5.52 -35.81
N TYR A 5 -1.63 5.97 -36.91
CA TYR A 5 -2.03 5.56 -38.26
C TYR A 5 -1.57 4.15 -38.59
N LEU A 6 -0.37 3.75 -38.15
CA LEU A 6 0.13 2.38 -38.35
C LEU A 6 -0.74 1.34 -37.63
N LEU A 7 -1.23 1.65 -36.43
CA LEU A 7 -2.12 0.77 -35.66
C LEU A 7 -3.51 0.61 -36.29
N ARG A 8 -3.87 1.44 -37.29
CA ARG A 8 -5.12 1.31 -38.07
C ARG A 8 -4.99 0.41 -39.29
N LEU A 9 -3.78 -0.02 -39.65
CA LEU A 9 -3.59 -0.89 -40.80
C LEU A 9 -4.09 -2.32 -40.46
N PRO A 10 -4.67 -3.06 -41.43
CA PRO A 10 -5.11 -4.45 -41.19
C PRO A 10 -4.00 -5.36 -40.65
N ALA A 11 -2.75 -5.10 -41.04
CA ALA A 11 -1.58 -5.82 -40.54
C ALA A 11 -1.34 -5.67 -39.03
N ALA A 12 -1.86 -4.59 -38.40
CA ALA A 12 -1.76 -4.40 -36.95
C ALA A 12 -2.60 -5.42 -36.18
N ALA A 13 -3.70 -5.92 -36.77
CA ALA A 13 -4.53 -6.97 -36.18
C ALA A 13 -3.88 -8.35 -36.21
N THR A 14 -2.85 -8.55 -37.05
CA THR A 14 -2.12 -9.82 -37.21
C THR A 14 -0.80 -9.85 -36.43
N ILE A 15 -0.53 -8.85 -35.59
CA ILE A 15 0.67 -8.81 -34.73
C ILE A 15 0.58 -9.96 -33.72
N SER A 16 1.67 -10.70 -33.54
CA SER A 16 1.75 -11.75 -32.52
C SER A 16 1.83 -11.14 -31.10
N SER A 17 1.45 -11.90 -30.07
CA SER A 17 1.60 -11.43 -28.68
C SER A 17 3.06 -11.12 -28.31
N ASP A 18 4.03 -11.86 -28.86
CA ASP A 18 5.47 -11.63 -28.63
C ASP A 18 5.99 -10.38 -29.34
N ASP A 19 5.52 -10.10 -30.56
CA ASP A 19 5.82 -8.84 -31.25
C ASP A 19 5.17 -7.66 -30.51
N MET A 20 3.93 -7.83 -30.05
CA MET A 20 3.24 -6.84 -29.22
C MET A 20 4.04 -6.55 -27.95
N ALA A 21 4.49 -7.59 -27.24
CA ALA A 21 5.25 -7.42 -26.02
C ALA A 21 6.58 -6.67 -26.26
N ARG A 22 7.30 -7.02 -27.33
CA ARG A 22 8.53 -6.30 -27.74
C ARG A 22 8.27 -4.85 -28.09
N LEU A 23 7.17 -4.55 -28.79
CA LEU A 23 6.77 -3.17 -29.13
C LEU A 23 6.45 -2.36 -27.87
N MET A 24 5.71 -2.94 -26.92
CA MET A 24 5.38 -2.29 -25.65
C MET A 24 6.63 -2.05 -24.80
N GLN A 25 7.53 -3.04 -24.70
CA GLN A 25 8.79 -2.89 -23.98
C GLN A 25 9.66 -1.78 -24.60
N ALA A 26 9.81 -1.78 -25.93
CA ALA A 26 10.57 -0.75 -26.63
C ALA A 26 9.94 0.64 -26.47
N ALA A 27 8.61 0.73 -26.40
CA ALA A 27 7.91 1.98 -26.13
C ALA A 27 8.21 2.48 -24.71
N LEU A 28 8.09 1.63 -23.69
CA LEU A 28 8.41 1.97 -22.29
C LEU A 28 9.85 2.48 -22.12
N GLN A 29 10.81 1.91 -22.85
CA GLN A 29 12.24 2.25 -22.72
C GLN A 29 12.67 3.53 -23.44
N ARG A 30 11.91 4.02 -24.43
CA ARG A 30 12.41 5.07 -25.34
C ARG A 30 12.11 6.49 -24.90
N ASN A 31 10.84 6.82 -24.73
CA ASN A 31 10.44 8.21 -24.52
C ASN A 31 9.06 8.31 -23.87
N PRO A 32 8.85 9.27 -22.97
CA PRO A 32 7.56 9.56 -22.35
C PRO A 32 6.37 9.73 -23.30
N ALA A 33 6.61 10.32 -24.47
CA ALA A 33 5.59 10.54 -25.50
C ALA A 33 5.05 9.23 -26.10
N THR A 34 5.72 8.10 -25.89
CA THR A 34 5.24 6.77 -26.30
C THR A 34 4.20 6.20 -25.35
N LEU A 35 3.97 6.79 -24.17
CA LEU A 35 2.95 6.29 -23.24
C LEU A 35 1.54 6.37 -23.85
N LEU A 36 1.28 7.39 -24.69
CA LEU A 36 0.04 7.45 -25.50
C LEU A 36 -0.06 6.32 -26.52
N VAL A 37 1.08 5.85 -27.04
CA VAL A 37 1.14 4.70 -27.95
C VAL A 37 0.82 3.42 -27.20
N LEU A 38 1.31 3.24 -25.97
CA LEU A 38 1.01 2.06 -25.15
C LEU A 38 -0.49 1.88 -24.92
N GLY A 39 -1.20 2.96 -24.62
CA GLY A 39 -2.66 2.92 -24.49
C GLY A 39 -3.34 2.38 -25.76
N ARG A 40 -2.86 2.78 -26.94
CA ARG A 40 -3.38 2.29 -28.24
C ARG A 40 -2.93 0.87 -28.57
N LEU A 41 -1.74 0.46 -28.16
CA LEU A 41 -1.26 -0.92 -28.33
C LEU A 41 -2.14 -1.89 -27.53
N LEU A 42 -2.56 -1.49 -26.32
CA LEU A 42 -3.49 -2.26 -25.49
C LEU A 42 -4.91 -2.39 -26.08
N GLU A 43 -5.28 -1.60 -27.09
CA GLU A 43 -6.56 -1.72 -27.79
C GLU A 43 -6.54 -2.79 -28.90
N LEU A 44 -5.37 -3.33 -29.24
CA LEU A 44 -5.25 -4.34 -30.30
C LEU A 44 -5.58 -5.75 -29.78
N PRO A 45 -6.15 -6.64 -30.63
CA PRO A 45 -6.47 -8.02 -30.22
C PRO A 45 -5.29 -8.81 -29.66
N ALA A 46 -4.08 -8.54 -30.13
CA ALA A 46 -2.86 -9.18 -29.64
C ALA A 46 -2.56 -8.87 -28.16
N ALA A 47 -3.02 -7.74 -27.63
CA ALA A 47 -2.87 -7.40 -26.22
C ALA A 47 -3.68 -8.34 -25.30
N LEU A 48 -4.84 -8.82 -25.78
CA LEU A 48 -5.65 -9.82 -25.06
C LEU A 48 -4.98 -11.20 -24.99
N GLN A 49 -3.95 -11.43 -25.82
CA GLN A 49 -3.19 -12.67 -25.88
C GLN A 49 -1.84 -12.58 -25.15
N LEU A 50 -1.57 -11.48 -24.44
CA LEU A 50 -0.39 -11.37 -23.60
C LEU A 50 -0.41 -12.45 -22.52
N SER A 51 0.74 -13.06 -22.28
CA SER A 51 0.91 -14.03 -21.20
C SER A 51 0.95 -13.33 -19.83
N LYS A 52 0.64 -14.07 -18.77
CA LYS A 52 0.84 -13.65 -17.37
C LYS A 52 2.23 -13.02 -17.15
N ASN A 53 3.28 -13.72 -17.60
CA ASN A 53 4.67 -13.28 -17.39
C ASN A 53 4.96 -11.94 -18.08
N GLN A 54 4.40 -11.71 -19.27
CA GLN A 54 4.52 -10.43 -19.97
C GLN A 54 3.79 -9.32 -19.19
N ILE A 55 2.60 -9.57 -18.65
CA ILE A 55 1.89 -8.60 -17.81
C ILE A 55 2.70 -8.24 -16.58
N VAL A 56 3.18 -9.24 -15.81
CA VAL A 56 4.02 -9.01 -14.62
C VAL A 56 5.27 -8.21 -14.99
N GLN A 57 5.93 -8.53 -16.09
CA GLN A 57 7.09 -7.78 -16.57
C GLN A 57 6.74 -6.31 -16.87
N PHE A 58 5.61 -6.03 -17.52
CA PHE A 58 5.18 -4.66 -17.78
C PHE A 58 4.84 -3.91 -16.50
N LEU A 59 4.17 -4.56 -15.54
CA LEU A 59 3.89 -3.97 -14.22
C LEU A 59 5.20 -3.58 -13.52
N ARG A 60 6.21 -4.46 -13.50
CA ARG A 60 7.54 -4.13 -12.96
C ARG A 60 8.21 -2.95 -13.66
N LEU A 61 8.10 -2.87 -15.00
CA LEU A 61 8.65 -1.73 -15.74
C LEU A 61 7.95 -0.40 -15.38
N THR A 62 6.72 -0.44 -14.87
CA THR A 62 6.05 0.78 -14.36
C THR A 62 6.50 1.17 -12.94
N ILE A 63 7.19 0.29 -12.22
CA ILE A 63 7.80 0.55 -10.90
C ILE A 63 9.17 1.25 -11.05
N ASP A 64 9.68 1.48 -12.27
CA ASP A 64 11.02 2.01 -12.50
C ASP A 64 11.23 3.41 -11.87
N PRO A 65 12.16 3.58 -10.92
CA PRO A 65 12.43 4.87 -10.26
C PRO A 65 12.95 5.96 -11.21
N THR A 66 13.42 5.59 -12.40
CA THR A 66 13.93 6.52 -13.41
C THR A 66 12.82 7.18 -14.24
N SER A 67 11.58 6.69 -14.13
CA SER A 67 10.45 7.24 -14.89
C SER A 67 10.03 8.62 -14.37
N GLU A 68 10.24 9.66 -15.18
CA GLU A 68 9.75 11.02 -14.90
C GLU A 68 8.23 11.18 -15.14
N HIS A 69 7.52 10.12 -15.58
CA HIS A 69 6.18 10.23 -16.18
C HIS A 69 5.11 9.38 -15.49
N ILE A 70 5.06 9.52 -14.18
CA ILE A 70 4.14 8.80 -13.28
C ILE A 70 2.67 8.96 -13.72
N SER A 71 2.24 10.16 -14.15
CA SER A 71 0.83 10.42 -14.50
C SER A 71 0.35 9.69 -15.75
N ALA A 72 1.19 9.59 -16.78
CA ALA A 72 0.83 8.91 -18.02
C ALA A 72 0.90 7.38 -17.90
N LEU A 73 1.68 6.86 -16.93
CA LEU A 73 1.72 5.44 -16.60
C LEU A 73 0.43 4.95 -15.92
N HIS A 74 -0.31 5.84 -15.24
CA HIS A 74 -1.55 5.46 -14.55
C HIS A 74 -2.59 4.81 -15.48
N ALA A 75 -2.95 5.47 -16.58
CA ALA A 75 -3.94 4.93 -17.53
C ALA A 75 -3.44 3.66 -18.24
N PHE A 76 -2.13 3.54 -18.44
CA PHE A 76 -1.52 2.32 -18.99
C PHE A 76 -1.65 1.15 -18.02
N PHE A 77 -1.35 1.40 -16.75
CA PHE A 77 -1.43 0.43 -15.68
C PHE A 77 -2.87 -0.08 -15.44
N GLU A 78 -3.86 0.81 -15.41
CA GLU A 78 -5.28 0.42 -15.27
C GLU A 78 -5.70 -0.52 -16.41
N ARG A 79 -5.30 -0.20 -17.64
CA ARG A 79 -5.59 -1.05 -18.80
C ARG A 79 -4.86 -2.39 -18.72
N LEU A 80 -3.62 -2.44 -18.26
CA LEU A 80 -2.89 -3.69 -18.05
C LEU A 80 -3.61 -4.59 -17.04
N CYS A 81 -4.05 -4.02 -15.90
CA CYS A 81 -4.76 -4.76 -14.87
C CYS A 81 -6.14 -5.26 -15.33
N SER A 82 -6.74 -4.64 -16.35
CA SER A 82 -7.99 -5.10 -16.96
C SER A 82 -7.84 -6.23 -17.99
N LEU A 83 -6.61 -6.59 -18.38
CA LEU A 83 -6.41 -7.65 -19.36
C LEU A 83 -6.71 -9.03 -18.75
N PRO A 84 -7.22 -10.01 -19.54
CA PRO A 84 -7.55 -11.34 -19.03
C PRO A 84 -6.37 -12.04 -18.32
N ALA A 85 -5.15 -11.86 -18.83
CA ALA A 85 -3.96 -12.45 -18.23
C ALA A 85 -3.61 -11.86 -16.85
N ALA A 86 -4.03 -10.64 -16.53
CA ALA A 86 -3.84 -10.05 -15.20
C ALA A 86 -4.62 -10.82 -14.13
N ALA A 87 -5.78 -11.39 -14.47
CA ALA A 87 -6.56 -12.24 -13.57
C ALA A 87 -5.88 -13.59 -13.26
N THR A 88 -4.81 -13.95 -13.98
CA THR A 88 -4.04 -15.18 -13.77
C THR A 88 -2.72 -14.95 -13.02
N ILE A 89 -2.44 -13.70 -12.63
CA ILE A 89 -1.29 -13.36 -11.78
C ILE A 89 -1.44 -14.10 -10.44
N SER A 90 -0.35 -14.64 -9.89
CA SER A 90 -0.41 -15.36 -8.61
C SER A 90 -0.33 -14.40 -7.43
N SER A 91 -0.78 -14.83 -6.25
CA SER A 91 -0.62 -14.09 -4.99
C SER A 91 0.84 -13.72 -4.74
N ASP A 92 1.79 -14.62 -5.03
CA ASP A 92 3.22 -14.41 -4.84
C ASP A 92 3.75 -13.30 -5.75
N ASP A 93 3.29 -13.25 -7.01
CA ASP A 93 3.64 -12.17 -7.93
C ASP A 93 3.05 -10.82 -7.47
N VAL A 94 1.81 -10.82 -6.97
CA VAL A 94 1.17 -9.62 -6.40
C VAL A 94 1.96 -9.12 -5.20
N GLU A 95 2.31 -10.01 -4.26
CA GLU A 95 3.12 -9.70 -3.10
C GLU A 95 4.45 -9.07 -3.54
N GLN A 96 5.15 -9.69 -4.48
CA GLN A 96 6.44 -9.20 -4.97
C GLN A 96 6.31 -7.82 -5.64
N LEU A 97 5.27 -7.60 -6.45
CA LEU A 97 5.01 -6.30 -7.08
C LEU A 97 4.75 -5.21 -6.04
N LEU A 98 4.01 -5.52 -4.96
CA LEU A 98 3.76 -4.58 -3.86
C LEU A 98 5.05 -4.26 -3.08
N GLN A 99 5.88 -5.27 -2.81
CA GLN A 99 7.19 -5.07 -2.16
C GLN A 99 8.12 -4.19 -3.01
N GLU A 100 8.22 -4.47 -4.31
CA GLU A 100 8.99 -3.64 -5.25
C GLU A 100 8.45 -2.19 -5.30
N ALA A 101 7.12 -2.02 -5.25
CA ALA A 101 6.49 -0.71 -5.26
C ALA A 101 6.66 0.11 -3.97
N LEU A 102 6.89 -0.56 -2.84
CA LEU A 102 7.26 0.09 -1.58
C LEU A 102 8.72 0.52 -1.58
N GLN A 103 9.60 -0.30 -2.14
CA GLN A 103 11.03 0.03 -2.26
C GLN A 103 11.29 1.17 -3.25
N CYS A 104 10.37 1.42 -4.18
CA CYS A 104 10.47 2.53 -5.12
C CYS A 104 9.70 3.77 -4.63
N LYS A 105 10.45 4.80 -4.21
CA LYS A 105 9.92 6.10 -3.75
C LYS A 105 9.05 6.84 -4.77
N ARG A 106 9.12 6.49 -6.05
CA ARG A 106 8.49 7.22 -7.18
C ARG A 106 7.34 6.47 -7.83
N VAL A 107 6.76 5.49 -7.16
CA VAL A 107 5.59 4.78 -7.69
C VAL A 107 4.32 5.59 -7.47
N SER A 108 3.48 5.64 -8.50
CA SER A 108 2.15 6.26 -8.41
C SER A 108 1.32 5.57 -7.31
N PRO A 109 0.60 6.33 -6.46
CA PRO A 109 -0.38 5.74 -5.54
C PRO A 109 -1.37 4.81 -6.26
N SER A 110 -1.77 5.18 -7.48
CA SER A 110 -2.69 4.39 -8.29
C SER A 110 -2.12 3.03 -8.72
N PHE A 111 -0.80 2.88 -8.85
CA PHE A 111 -0.18 1.58 -9.11
C PHE A 111 -0.45 0.64 -7.94
N ARG A 112 -0.13 1.08 -6.72
CA ARG A 112 -0.35 0.25 -5.52
C ARG A 112 -1.82 -0.11 -5.38
N TYR A 113 -2.71 0.87 -5.56
CA TYR A 113 -4.15 0.65 -5.56
C TYR A 113 -4.57 -0.44 -6.56
N GLY A 114 -4.22 -0.31 -7.85
CA GLY A 114 -4.68 -1.31 -8.81
C GLY A 114 -4.02 -2.69 -8.64
N VAL A 115 -2.83 -2.78 -8.04
CA VAL A 115 -2.22 -4.09 -7.72
C VAL A 115 -3.02 -4.75 -6.58
N CYS A 116 -3.48 -3.99 -5.58
CA CYS A 116 -4.40 -4.47 -4.56
C CYS A 116 -5.79 -4.85 -5.12
N GLN A 117 -6.18 -4.36 -6.31
CA GLN A 117 -7.43 -4.71 -6.99
C GLN A 117 -7.31 -5.94 -7.91
N LEU A 118 -6.11 -6.50 -8.08
CA LEU A 118 -5.96 -7.74 -8.85
C LEU A 118 -6.65 -8.90 -8.11
N PRO A 119 -7.30 -9.86 -8.82
CA PRO A 119 -7.99 -10.97 -8.18
C PRO A 119 -7.13 -11.73 -7.17
N ALA A 120 -5.86 -11.96 -7.47
CA ALA A 120 -4.95 -12.68 -6.57
C ALA A 120 -4.52 -11.89 -5.33
N ALA A 121 -4.81 -10.58 -5.23
CA ALA A 121 -4.58 -9.81 -4.01
C ALA A 121 -5.48 -10.30 -2.86
N VAL A 122 -6.67 -10.83 -3.16
CA VAL A 122 -7.57 -11.40 -2.15
C VAL A 122 -7.06 -12.75 -1.61
N GLU A 123 -6.10 -13.36 -2.30
CA GLU A 123 -5.46 -14.63 -1.93
C GLU A 123 -4.14 -14.43 -1.18
N LEU A 124 -3.73 -13.18 -0.93
CA LEU A 124 -2.56 -12.90 -0.09
C LEU A 124 -2.74 -13.52 1.29
N SER A 125 -1.65 -14.00 1.90
CA SER A 125 -1.68 -14.53 3.26
C SER A 125 -1.61 -13.41 4.31
N ALA A 126 -2.02 -13.69 5.54
CA ALA A 126 -1.81 -12.77 6.67
C ALA A 126 -0.32 -12.40 6.80
N ASP A 127 0.58 -13.38 6.68
CA ASP A 127 2.04 -13.16 6.72
C ASP A 127 2.55 -12.22 5.61
N ALA A 128 1.94 -12.27 4.43
CA ALA A 128 2.24 -11.33 3.34
C ALA A 128 1.79 -9.91 3.70
N ILE A 129 0.57 -9.74 4.24
CA ILE A 129 0.08 -8.43 4.70
C ILE A 129 0.96 -7.89 5.83
N VAL A 130 1.31 -8.71 6.83
CA VAL A 130 2.20 -8.32 7.93
C VAL A 130 3.56 -7.86 7.39
N ARG A 131 4.17 -8.60 6.45
CA ARG A 131 5.44 -8.18 5.81
C ARG A 131 5.31 -6.86 5.08
N LEU A 132 4.22 -6.66 4.32
CA LEU A 132 3.96 -5.40 3.61
C LEU A 132 3.76 -4.23 4.59
N LEU A 133 3.03 -4.42 5.68
CA LEU A 133 2.85 -3.43 6.75
C LEU A 133 4.19 -3.11 7.45
N ARG A 134 5.05 -4.11 7.71
CA ARG A 134 6.41 -3.85 8.24
C ARG A 134 7.22 -2.96 7.31
N MET A 135 7.10 -3.18 6.00
CA MET A 135 7.77 -2.32 5.02
C MET A 135 7.23 -0.89 5.03
N THR A 136 5.96 -0.65 5.38
CA THR A 136 5.45 0.73 5.52
C THR A 136 5.91 1.42 6.80
N ILE A 137 6.33 0.66 7.82
CA ILE A 137 6.92 1.17 9.07
C ILE A 137 8.40 1.58 8.88
N ASP A 138 9.10 0.96 7.93
CA ASP A 138 10.52 1.21 7.67
C ASP A 138 10.78 2.72 7.39
N PRO A 139 11.64 3.40 8.17
CA PRO A 139 12.01 4.79 7.95
C PRO A 139 12.52 5.09 6.53
N ALA A 140 13.07 4.10 5.81
CA ALA A 140 13.49 4.26 4.42
C ALA A 140 12.33 4.63 3.47
N ASN A 141 11.10 4.30 3.86
CA ASN A 141 9.87 4.47 3.08
C ASN A 141 9.04 5.68 3.51
N GLU A 142 9.56 6.56 4.37
CA GLU A 142 8.84 7.74 4.85
C GLU A 142 8.40 8.68 3.71
N ASP A 143 9.25 8.86 2.69
CA ASP A 143 8.99 9.76 1.56
C ASP A 143 8.08 9.14 0.48
N VAL A 144 7.52 7.95 0.75
CA VAL A 144 6.71 7.25 -0.24
C VAL A 144 5.37 7.96 -0.39
N ALA A 145 5.19 8.66 -1.51
CA ALA A 145 3.94 9.34 -1.81
C ALA A 145 2.77 8.35 -1.84
N GLY A 146 1.70 8.68 -1.14
CA GLY A 146 0.48 7.85 -1.06
C GLY A 146 0.61 6.60 -0.18
N LEU A 147 1.52 6.60 0.79
CA LEU A 147 1.69 5.47 1.72
C LEU A 147 0.45 5.24 2.58
N HIS A 148 -0.26 6.31 2.98
CA HIS A 148 -1.47 6.22 3.79
C HIS A 148 -2.58 5.47 3.04
N GLU A 149 -2.86 5.87 1.81
CA GLU A 149 -3.86 5.20 0.96
C GLU A 149 -3.48 3.75 0.70
N PHE A 150 -2.19 3.46 0.55
CA PHE A 150 -1.73 2.08 0.41
C PHE A 150 -1.97 1.24 1.66
N VAL A 151 -1.70 1.78 2.84
CA VAL A 151 -1.97 1.11 4.12
C VAL A 151 -3.47 0.84 4.29
N ASP A 152 -4.33 1.80 3.94
CA ASP A 152 -5.78 1.61 3.95
C ASP A 152 -6.21 0.46 3.02
N GLU A 153 -5.63 0.37 1.82
CA GLU A 153 -5.91 -0.73 0.89
C GLU A 153 -5.43 -2.08 1.44
N LEU A 154 -4.28 -2.14 2.11
CA LEU A 154 -3.82 -3.38 2.75
C LEU A 154 -4.79 -3.85 3.84
N PHE A 155 -5.31 -2.94 4.67
CA PHE A 155 -6.29 -3.30 5.69
C PHE A 155 -7.66 -3.71 5.13
N ARG A 156 -8.00 -3.31 3.90
CA ARG A 156 -9.22 -3.75 3.20
C ARG A 156 -9.13 -5.16 2.63
N LEU A 157 -7.93 -5.73 2.49
CA LEU A 157 -7.76 -7.08 1.97
C LEU A 157 -8.27 -8.12 2.99
N PRO A 158 -8.95 -9.20 2.56
CA PRO A 158 -9.52 -10.19 3.47
C PRO A 158 -8.52 -10.79 4.46
N ALA A 159 -7.27 -10.96 4.02
CA ALA A 159 -6.19 -11.50 4.84
C ALA A 159 -5.82 -10.62 6.04
N ALA A 160 -6.06 -9.31 5.98
CA ALA A 160 -5.83 -8.41 7.11
C ALA A 160 -6.69 -8.79 8.31
N ALA A 161 -7.94 -9.24 8.08
CA ALA A 161 -8.83 -9.71 9.13
C ALA A 161 -8.37 -11.02 9.82
N THR A 162 -7.37 -11.69 9.24
CA THR A 162 -6.80 -12.96 9.76
C THR A 162 -5.42 -12.78 10.40
N ILE A 163 -4.93 -11.54 10.52
CA ILE A 163 -3.69 -11.24 11.24
C ILE A 163 -3.88 -11.58 12.73
N SER A 164 -2.89 -12.24 13.33
CA SER A 164 -2.94 -12.65 14.73
C SER A 164 -2.77 -11.46 15.69
N SER A 165 -3.24 -11.59 16.93
CA SER A 165 -3.00 -10.58 17.98
C SER A 165 -1.51 -10.34 18.21
N ASP A 166 -0.70 -11.41 18.19
CA ASP A 166 0.75 -11.35 18.38
C ASP A 166 1.42 -10.54 17.26
N ASP A 167 0.99 -10.71 16.01
CA ASP A 167 1.50 -9.93 14.89
C ASP A 167 1.08 -8.45 14.99
N VAL A 168 -0.17 -8.17 15.41
CA VAL A 168 -0.62 -6.79 15.68
C VAL A 168 0.21 -6.17 16.79
N GLU A 169 0.43 -6.86 17.92
CA GLU A 169 1.28 -6.39 19.00
C GLU A 169 2.71 -6.10 18.52
N GLN A 170 3.29 -6.99 17.70
CA GLN A 170 4.63 -6.81 17.17
C GLN A 170 4.72 -5.62 16.21
N LEU A 171 3.77 -5.49 15.27
CA LEU A 171 3.68 -4.36 14.35
C LEU A 171 3.51 -3.03 15.12
N LEU A 172 2.73 -3.02 16.21
CA LEU A 172 2.56 -1.84 17.05
C LEU A 172 3.89 -1.49 17.71
N GLN A 173 4.59 -2.46 18.28
CA GLN A 173 5.90 -2.23 18.90
C GLN A 173 6.93 -1.71 17.90
N GLU A 174 6.98 -2.27 16.70
CA GLU A 174 7.86 -1.82 15.61
C GLU A 174 7.51 -0.40 15.17
N ALA A 175 6.22 -0.10 15.02
CA ALA A 175 5.75 1.24 14.73
C ALA A 175 6.19 2.22 15.82
N LEU A 176 5.92 1.95 17.10
CA LEU A 176 6.32 2.84 18.21
C LEU A 176 7.83 3.08 18.30
N GLN A 177 8.66 2.13 17.87
CA GLN A 177 10.11 2.31 17.78
C GLN A 177 10.52 3.22 16.61
N CYS A 178 9.70 3.28 15.56
CA CYS A 178 9.84 4.24 14.49
C CYS A 178 9.43 5.64 14.99
N LYS A 179 10.35 6.60 14.93
CA LYS A 179 10.11 7.98 15.43
C LYS A 179 9.02 8.75 14.68
N ARG A 180 8.43 8.16 13.64
CA ARG A 180 7.48 8.80 12.73
C ARG A 180 6.43 7.79 12.30
N VAL A 181 5.53 7.50 13.22
CA VAL A 181 4.41 6.61 12.92
C VAL A 181 3.31 7.36 12.19
N SER A 182 2.89 6.79 11.07
CA SER A 182 1.67 7.20 10.37
C SER A 182 0.46 6.91 11.25
N LEU A 183 -0.32 7.94 11.63
CA LEU A 183 -1.57 7.75 12.38
C LEU A 183 -2.55 6.80 11.64
N PRO A 184 -2.73 6.88 10.31
CA PRO A 184 -3.53 5.90 9.57
C PRO A 184 -3.09 4.44 9.75
N LEU A 185 -1.78 4.19 9.90
CA LEU A 185 -1.30 2.83 10.17
C LEU A 185 -1.81 2.34 11.53
N LEU A 186 -1.65 3.14 12.58
CA LEU A 186 -2.12 2.76 13.92
C LEU A 186 -3.63 2.62 13.98
N ASP A 187 -4.35 3.54 13.35
CA ASP A 187 -5.81 3.49 13.23
C ASP A 187 -6.28 2.19 12.58
N GLY A 188 -5.69 1.82 11.44
CA GLY A 188 -6.03 0.57 10.77
C GLY A 188 -5.70 -0.66 11.60
N MET A 189 -4.60 -0.61 12.37
CA MET A 189 -4.25 -1.68 13.31
C MET A 189 -5.25 -1.82 14.46
N PHE A 190 -5.83 -0.73 14.97
CA PHE A 190 -6.88 -0.79 16.00
C PHE A 190 -8.25 -1.21 15.46
N GLU A 191 -8.45 -1.13 14.15
CA GLU A 191 -9.66 -1.59 13.47
C GLU A 191 -9.61 -3.09 13.12
N LEU A 192 -8.44 -3.73 13.23
CA LEU A 192 -8.32 -5.17 13.00
C LEU A 192 -9.10 -5.97 14.05
N PRO A 193 -9.75 -7.10 13.68
CA PRO A 193 -10.45 -7.96 14.64
C PRO A 193 -9.56 -8.40 15.80
N ALA A 194 -8.29 -8.73 15.53
CA ALA A 194 -7.32 -9.14 16.55
C ALA A 194 -6.96 -8.02 17.54
N ALA A 195 -7.29 -6.75 17.25
CA ALA A 195 -7.05 -5.65 18.17
C ALA A 195 -7.84 -5.78 19.48
N VAL A 196 -8.96 -6.52 19.48
CA VAL A 196 -9.76 -6.76 20.69
C VAL A 196 -9.08 -7.73 21.67
N GLU A 197 -8.12 -8.51 21.18
CA GLU A 197 -7.36 -9.51 21.94
C GLU A 197 -6.01 -8.97 22.45
N LEU A 198 -5.68 -7.71 22.14
CA LEU A 198 -4.45 -7.08 22.62
C LEU A 198 -4.42 -7.05 24.14
N SER A 199 -3.22 -7.19 24.70
CA SER A 199 -3.01 -6.97 26.13
C SER A 199 -3.01 -5.47 26.49
N ALA A 200 -3.14 -5.15 27.79
CA ALA A 200 -3.14 -3.76 28.26
C ALA A 200 -1.77 -3.07 28.06
N ASP A 201 -0.68 -3.84 28.12
CA ASP A 201 0.69 -3.31 28.07
C ASP A 201 1.03 -2.62 26.73
N PRO A 202 0.79 -3.22 25.54
CA PRO A 202 0.91 -2.52 24.26
C PRO A 202 0.06 -1.24 24.20
N ILE A 203 -1.19 -1.28 24.67
CA ILE A 203 -2.09 -0.13 24.64
C ILE A 203 -1.53 1.03 25.48
N ALA A 204 -1.11 0.74 26.72
CA ALA A 204 -0.49 1.74 27.59
C ALA A 204 0.78 2.34 26.95
N ARG A 205 1.63 1.51 26.33
CA ARG A 205 2.83 1.97 25.60
C ARG A 205 2.48 2.88 24.44
N VAL A 206 1.48 2.54 23.61
CA VAL A 206 1.03 3.40 22.51
C VAL A 206 0.54 4.75 23.05
N LEU A 207 -0.29 4.75 24.10
CA LEU A 207 -0.80 5.99 24.70
C LEU A 207 0.33 6.89 25.20
N HIS A 208 1.35 6.31 25.86
CA HIS A 208 2.54 7.06 26.28
C HIS A 208 3.26 7.69 25.08
N THR A 209 3.47 6.90 24.03
CA THR A 209 4.14 7.37 22.82
C THR A 209 3.35 8.48 22.11
N PHE A 210 2.02 8.40 22.08
CA PHE A 210 1.14 9.45 21.58
C PHE A 210 1.29 10.77 22.32
N ILE A 211 1.33 10.73 23.66
CA ILE A 211 1.57 11.91 24.48
C ILE A 211 2.95 12.52 24.18
N ASP A 212 3.97 11.67 23.98
CA ASP A 212 5.31 12.14 23.65
C ASP A 212 5.41 12.78 22.26
N PHE A 213 4.63 12.28 21.30
CA PHE A 213 4.55 12.77 19.92
C PHE A 213 3.65 13.98 19.70
N ALA A 214 2.86 14.40 20.68
CA ALA A 214 1.82 15.42 20.55
C ALA A 214 2.28 16.85 20.18
N GLY A 215 3.51 17.03 19.69
CA GLY A 215 3.99 18.30 19.11
C GLY A 215 3.48 18.60 17.70
N GLY A 216 2.52 17.83 17.18
CA GLY A 216 2.02 17.91 15.79
C GLY A 216 0.49 17.99 15.66
N ASP A 217 -0.08 17.26 14.68
CA ASP A 217 -1.51 17.20 14.40
C ASP A 217 -2.30 16.56 15.55
N LEU A 218 -2.79 17.40 16.46
CA LEU A 218 -3.57 16.97 17.61
C LEU A 218 -4.91 16.34 17.21
N ALA A 219 -5.54 16.77 16.11
CA ALA A 219 -6.86 16.28 15.72
C ALA A 219 -6.83 14.81 15.30
N GLY A 220 -5.82 14.43 14.50
CA GLY A 220 -5.55 13.03 14.19
C GLY A 220 -5.28 12.21 15.45
N LEU A 221 -4.44 12.75 16.34
CA LEU A 221 -4.09 12.09 17.61
C LEU A 221 -5.33 11.78 18.48
N TYR A 222 -6.28 12.72 18.60
CA TYR A 222 -7.51 12.49 19.36
C TYR A 222 -8.33 11.33 18.81
N THR A 223 -8.41 11.20 17.49
CA THR A 223 -9.16 10.13 16.84
C THR A 223 -8.51 8.78 17.12
N SER A 224 -7.19 8.69 17.02
CA SER A 224 -6.45 7.46 17.34
C SER A 224 -6.54 7.09 18.82
N VAL A 225 -6.45 8.07 19.73
CA VAL A 225 -6.61 7.85 21.17
C VAL A 225 -8.02 7.38 21.50
N ASP A 226 -9.07 7.97 20.92
CA ASP A 226 -10.46 7.53 21.11
C ASP A 226 -10.67 6.09 20.64
N LYS A 227 -10.15 5.72 19.47
CA LYS A 227 -10.17 4.33 18.98
C LYS A 227 -9.47 3.38 19.95
N LEU A 228 -8.30 3.76 20.44
CA LEU A 228 -7.50 2.96 21.36
C LEU A 228 -8.21 2.77 22.72
N CYS A 229 -8.83 3.83 23.26
CA CYS A 229 -9.60 3.77 24.51
C CYS A 229 -10.89 2.92 24.40
N ARG A 230 -11.38 2.66 23.18
CA ARG A 230 -12.53 1.77 22.95
C ARG A 230 -12.16 0.29 22.94
N LEU A 231 -10.87 -0.06 22.87
CA LEU A 231 -10.44 -1.46 22.92
C LEU A 231 -10.68 -2.03 24.33
N PRO A 232 -11.13 -3.30 24.46
CA PRO A 232 -11.42 -3.91 25.76
C PRO A 232 -10.24 -3.86 26.75
N ALA A 233 -9.01 -4.01 26.27
CA ALA A 233 -7.82 -3.96 27.10
C ALA A 233 -7.44 -2.56 27.59
N ALA A 234 -8.01 -1.49 27.03
CA ALA A 234 -7.86 -0.15 27.62
C ALA A 234 -8.51 -0.07 29.02
N ALA A 235 -9.60 -0.82 29.24
CA ALA A 235 -10.27 -0.88 30.55
C ALA A 235 -9.47 -1.66 31.62
N THR A 236 -8.45 -2.42 31.20
CA THR A 236 -7.60 -3.22 32.10
C THR A 236 -6.22 -2.59 32.34
N ILE A 237 -5.96 -1.40 31.79
CA ILE A 237 -4.75 -0.63 32.08
C ILE A 237 -4.64 -0.38 33.59
N SER A 238 -3.44 -0.57 34.14
CA SER A 238 -3.23 -0.42 35.57
C SER A 238 -3.46 1.03 36.03
N ARG A 239 -3.91 1.22 37.27
CA ARG A 239 -4.02 2.57 37.86
C ARG A 239 -2.69 3.32 37.87
N GLY A 240 -1.57 2.60 37.95
CA GLY A 240 -0.23 3.18 37.90
C GLY A 240 0.05 3.79 36.53
N ASP A 241 -0.20 3.03 35.47
CA ASP A 241 0.03 3.48 34.09
C ASP A 241 -0.92 4.62 33.73
N MET A 242 -2.21 4.54 34.12
CA MET A 242 -3.16 5.65 33.93
C MET A 242 -2.71 6.93 34.64
N ALA A 243 -2.17 6.82 35.86
CA ALA A 243 -1.64 7.98 36.57
C ALA A 243 -0.41 8.58 35.87
N GLN A 244 0.47 7.73 35.32
CA GLN A 244 1.63 8.17 34.54
C GLN A 244 1.20 8.85 33.23
N LEU A 245 0.22 8.30 32.52
CA LEU A 245 -0.38 8.89 31.32
C LEU A 245 -0.97 10.27 31.61
N GLY A 246 -1.77 10.39 32.68
CA GLY A 246 -2.34 11.68 33.10
C GLY A 246 -1.27 12.70 33.46
N GLN A 247 -0.22 12.29 34.19
CA GLN A 247 0.90 13.17 34.53
C GLN A 247 1.67 13.62 33.28
N ALA A 248 1.94 12.71 32.34
CA ALA A 248 2.63 13.02 31.09
C ALA A 248 1.81 13.99 30.22
N ALA A 249 0.49 13.77 30.09
CA ALA A 249 -0.41 14.65 29.36
C ALA A 249 -0.45 16.07 29.95
N LEU A 250 -0.50 16.19 31.28
CA LEU A 250 -0.43 17.48 31.97
C LEU A 250 0.89 18.21 31.72
N GLN A 251 2.02 17.49 31.71
CA GLN A 251 3.34 18.08 31.43
C GLN A 251 3.47 18.61 30.00
N ARG A 252 2.68 18.07 29.07
CA ARG A 252 2.65 18.47 27.66
C ARG A 252 1.52 19.46 27.33
N ASP A 253 0.81 19.95 28.34
CA ASP A 253 -0.37 20.83 28.19
C ASP A 253 -1.49 20.23 27.33
N LEU A 254 -1.61 18.89 27.32
CA LEU A 254 -2.65 18.14 26.62
C LEU A 254 -3.89 17.98 27.50
N ALA A 255 -4.34 19.08 28.12
CA ALA A 255 -5.45 19.08 29.07
C ALA A 255 -6.79 18.62 28.47
N CYS A 256 -6.87 18.50 27.13
CA CYS A 256 -8.03 18.02 26.40
C CYS A 256 -8.07 16.49 26.22
N LEU A 257 -7.02 15.75 26.57
CA LEU A 257 -7.06 14.28 26.60
C LEU A 257 -7.77 13.82 27.88
N HIS A 258 -9.04 13.44 27.75
CA HIS A 258 -9.80 12.79 28.81
C HIS A 258 -9.66 11.28 28.69
N PHE A 259 -8.83 10.68 29.55
CA PHE A 259 -8.66 9.24 29.70
C PHE A 259 -9.68 8.64 30.69
#